data_AF-A0A1S4D812-F1
#
_entry.id   AF-A0A1S4D812-F1
#
_cell.length_a   1.000
_cell.length_b   1.000
_cell.length_c   1.000
_cell.angle_alpha   90.00
_cell.angle_beta   90.00
_cell.angle_gamma   90.00
#
_symmetry.space_group_name_H-M   'P 1'
#
loop_
_entity.id
_entity.type
_entity.pdbx_description
1 polymer ?
#
loop_
_entity_poly.entity_id
_entity_poly.type
_entity_poly.pdbx_seq_one_letter_code
_entity_poly.pdbx_strand_id
1 'polypeptide(L)' 'MDDYTREMMDLKTLVTRTLEKKGVLAKIRAELRASVFEAIEEEDRAIEKDEALPPALLGSCNERAKQLHNSPSGRLLTC' A
#
# COMPACT_ATOMS: atom_id res chain seq x y z
N MET A 1 -6.91 -7.60 -37.26
CA MET A 1 -6.71 -6.54 -36.24
C MET A 1 -6.06 -7.11 -34.96
N ASP A 2 -5.37 -8.23 -35.09
CA ASP A 2 -4.97 -9.16 -34.03
C ASP A 2 -3.44 -9.23 -33.89
N ASP A 3 -2.70 -9.07 -35.00
CA ASP A 3 -1.23 -8.96 -34.99
C ASP A 3 -0.73 -7.78 -34.16
N TYR A 4 -1.34 -6.59 -34.30
CA TYR A 4 -0.95 -5.42 -33.48
C TYR A 4 -1.12 -5.68 -31.98
N THR A 5 -2.19 -6.36 -31.58
CA THR A 5 -2.44 -6.70 -30.17
C THR A 5 -1.41 -7.72 -29.67
N ARG A 6 -1.00 -8.68 -30.50
CA ARG A 6 0.04 -9.66 -30.19
C ARG A 6 1.42 -9.00 -30.07
N GLU A 7 1.81 -8.19 -31.04
CA GLU A 7 3.08 -7.45 -31.01
C GLU A 7 3.16 -6.51 -29.80
N MET A 8 2.07 -5.83 -29.46
CA MET A 8 1.99 -5.00 -28.26
C MET A 8 2.19 -5.80 -26.98
N MET A 9 1.67 -7.04 -26.93
CA MET A 9 1.78 -7.91 -25.78
C MET A 9 3.22 -8.44 -25.60
N ASP A 10 3.89 -8.78 -26.70
CA ASP A 10 5.31 -9.17 -26.71
C ASP A 10 6.20 -7.99 -26.31
N LEU A 11 5.91 -6.80 -26.82
CA LEU A 11 6.60 -5.57 -26.45
C LEU A 11 6.42 -5.27 -24.95
N LYS A 12 5.20 -5.34 -24.44
CA LYS A 12 4.90 -5.18 -23.00
C LYS A 12 5.67 -6.18 -22.15
N THR A 13 5.76 -7.43 -22.60
CA THR A 13 6.50 -8.49 -21.90
C THR A 13 7.99 -8.19 -21.85
N LEU A 14 8.58 -7.79 -22.98
CA LEU A 14 10.00 -7.42 -23.05
C LEU A 14 10.34 -6.22 -22.16
N VAL A 15 9.51 -5.17 -22.20
CA VAL A 15 9.67 -3.98 -21.36
C VAL A 15 9.58 -4.36 -19.88
N THR A 16 8.57 -5.15 -19.51
CA THR A 16 8.37 -5.59 -18.12
C THR A 16 9.59 -6.36 -17.60
N ARG A 17 10.05 -7.38 -18.33
CA ARG A 17 11.24 -8.17 -17.94
C ARG A 17 12.49 -7.29 -17.80
N THR A 18 12.67 -6.33 -18.69
CA THR A 18 13.82 -5.42 -18.68
C THR A 18 13.81 -4.51 -17.45
N LEU A 19 12.66 -3.91 -17.13
CA LEU A 19 12.51 -3.03 -15.98
C LEU A 19 12.59 -3.80 -14.66
N GLU A 20 12.12 -5.04 -14.61
CA GLU A 20 12.29 -5.94 -13.46
C GLU A 20 13.76 -6.26 -13.23
N LYS A 21 14.48 -6.67 -14.27
CA LYS A 21 15.91 -6.98 -14.19
C LYS A 21 16.75 -5.78 -13.74
N LYS A 22 16.39 -4.56 -14.17
CA LYS A 22 17.04 -3.32 -13.75
C LYS A 22 16.58 -2.79 -12.38
N GLY A 23 15.61 -3.44 -11.73
CA GLY A 23 15.02 -3.00 -10.46
C GLY A 23 14.11 -1.77 -10.54
N VAL A 24 13.93 -1.19 -11.74
CA VAL A 24 13.09 0.00 -11.96
C VAL A 24 11.62 -0.28 -11.65
N LEU A 25 11.12 -1.46 -12.02
CA LEU A 25 9.73 -1.83 -11.72
C LEU A 25 9.46 -1.95 -10.21
N ALA A 26 10.43 -2.43 -9.44
CA ALA A 26 10.31 -2.49 -7.99
C ALA A 26 10.27 -1.08 -7.38
N LYS A 27 11.13 -0.19 -7.86
CA LYS A 27 11.17 1.22 -7.44
C LYS A 27 9.84 1.93 -7.71
N ILE A 28 9.34 1.88 -8.94
CA ILE A 28 8.05 2.50 -9.31
C ILE A 28 6.90 1.95 -8.47
N ARG A 29 6.86 0.62 -8.25
CA ARG A 29 5.83 0.00 -7.38
C ARG A 29 5.92 0.49 -5.94
N ALA A 30 7.12 0.69 -5.40
CA ALA A 30 7.31 1.19 -4.05
C ALA A 30 6.89 2.66 -3.93
N GLU A 31 7.29 3.50 -4.89
CA GLU A 31 6.90 4.91 -4.96
C GLU A 31 5.38 5.08 -5.08
N LEU A 32 4.74 4.30 -5.96
CA LEU A 32 3.28 4.34 -6.11
C LEU A 32 2.57 3.90 -4.82
N ARG A 33 3.05 2.84 -4.16
CA ARG A 33 2.49 2.42 -2.87
C ARG A 33 2.63 3.54 -1.84
N ALA A 34 3.81 4.16 -1.72
CA ALA A 34 4.04 5.25 -0.80
C ALA A 34 3.12 6.44 -1.07
N SER A 35 3.00 6.87 -2.33
CA SER A 35 2.11 7.97 -2.74
C SER A 35 0.63 7.68 -2.47
N VAL A 36 0.18 6.44 -2.69
CA VAL A 36 -1.20 6.03 -2.36
C VAL A 36 -1.42 6.02 -0.85
N PHE A 37 -0.48 5.51 -0.06
CA PHE A 37 -0.59 5.54 1.40
C PHE A 37 -0.61 6.97 1.93
N GLU A 38 0.23 7.86 1.41
CA GLU A 38 0.25 9.28 1.79
C GLU A 38 -1.10 9.97 1.53
N ALA A 39 -1.69 9.73 0.34
CA ALA A 39 -3.00 10.27 -0.01
C ALA A 39 -4.12 9.71 0.90
N ILE A 40 -4.06 8.42 1.26
CA ILE A 40 -5.01 7.81 2.20
C ILE A 40 -4.85 8.41 3.59
N GLU A 41 -3.62 8.59 4.09
CA GLU A 41 -3.38 9.21 5.39
C GLU A 41 -3.87 10.67 5.44
N GLU A 42 -3.73 11.41 4.35
CA GLU A 42 -4.26 12.77 4.24
C GLU A 42 -5.79 12.79 4.32
N GLU A 43 -6.45 11.89 3.59
CA GLU A 43 -7.90 11.73 3.63
C GLU A 43 -8.37 11.26 5.02
N ASP A 44 -7.72 10.26 5.61
CA ASP A 44 -8.04 9.77 6.96
C ASP A 44 -7.89 10.87 8.01
N ARG A 45 -6.86 11.71 7.94
CA ARG A 45 -6.72 12.90 8.82
C ARG A 45 -7.79 13.95 8.58
N ALA A 46 -8.33 14.06 7.36
CA ALA A 46 -9.46 14.93 7.07
C ALA A 46 -10.76 14.35 7.66
N ILE A 47 -10.94 13.03 7.57
CA ILE A 47 -12.06 12.27 8.13
C ILE A 47 -12.07 12.33 9.67
N GLU A 48 -10.91 12.18 10.34
CA GLU A 48 -10.82 12.27 11.81
C GLU A 48 -11.25 13.62 12.38
N LYS A 49 -11.25 14.69 11.56
CA LYS A 49 -11.70 16.03 11.98
C LYS A 49 -13.20 16.22 11.83
N ASP A 50 -13.91 15.30 11.17
CA ASP A 50 -15.34 15.35 10.95
C ASP A 50 -16.02 14.23 11.74
N GLU A 51 -16.61 14.58 12.89
CA GLU A 51 -17.21 13.68 13.87
C GLU A 51 -18.40 12.86 13.32
N ALA A 52 -18.84 13.15 12.09
CA ALA A 52 -19.92 12.47 11.39
C ALA A 52 -19.46 11.38 10.39
N LEU A 53 -18.15 11.21 10.15
CA LEU A 53 -17.63 10.23 9.19
C LEU A 53 -17.20 8.91 9.88
N PRO A 54 -17.26 7.77 9.17
CA PRO A 54 -16.79 6.48 9.69
C PRO A 54 -15.34 6.56 10.18
N PRO A 55 -14.93 5.74 11.18
CA PRO A 55 -13.55 5.75 11.67
C PRO A 55 -12.54 5.60 10.54
N ALA A 56 -11.46 6.37 10.60
CA ALA A 56 -10.37 6.37 9.63
C ALA A 56 -9.94 4.94 9.25
N LEU A 57 -9.64 4.71 7.97
CA LEU A 57 -9.29 3.41 7.40
C LEU A 57 -7.97 2.86 7.98
N LEU A 58 -7.04 3.75 8.32
CA LEU A 58 -5.77 3.47 8.99
C LEU A 58 -5.87 3.59 10.52
N GLY A 59 -7.01 4.04 11.03
CA GLY A 59 -7.23 4.48 12.41
C GLY A 59 -8.20 3.62 13.21
N SER A 60 -7.98 2.31 13.29
CA SER A 60 -8.15 1.61 14.57
C SER A 60 -7.43 0.27 14.57
N CYS A 61 -6.62 0.03 15.60
CA CYS A 61 -6.24 -1.35 15.94
C CYS A 61 -7.54 -2.14 16.14
N ASN A 62 -7.66 -3.30 15.48
CA ASN A 62 -8.78 -4.19 15.77
C ASN A 62 -8.75 -4.62 17.25
N GLU A 63 -9.89 -5.08 17.77
CA GLU A 63 -10.03 -5.39 19.19
C GLU A 63 -8.99 -6.42 19.69
N ARG A 64 -8.62 -7.36 18.81
CA ARG A 64 -7.57 -8.35 19.06
C ARG A 64 -6.19 -7.70 19.23
N ALA A 65 -5.84 -6.74 18.38
CA ALA A 65 -4.59 -6.01 18.48
C ALA A 65 -4.53 -5.17 19.76
N LYS A 66 -5.64 -4.51 20.14
CA LYS A 66 -5.76 -3.79 21.41
C LYS A 66 -5.53 -4.72 22.62
N GLN A 67 -6.17 -5.89 22.63
CA GLN A 67 -6.00 -6.89 23.69
C GLN A 67 -4.57 -7.42 23.77
N LEU A 68 -3.92 -7.67 22.62
CA LEU A 68 -2.54 -8.12 22.56
C LEU A 68 -1.59 -7.06 23.13
N HIS A 69 -1.72 -5.79 22.74
CA HIS A 69 -0.92 -4.70 23.29
C HIS A 69 -1.10 -4.53 24.80
N ASN A 70 -2.31 -4.79 25.32
CA ASN A 70 -2.58 -4.78 26.76
C ASN A 70 -2.05 -6.04 27.48
N SER A 71 -1.77 -7.12 26.76
CA SER A 71 -1.24 -8.36 27.32
C SER A 71 0.28 -8.28 27.54
N PRO A 72 0.85 -9.05 28.48
CA PRO A 72 2.30 -9.15 28.67
C PRO A 72 3.03 -9.62 27.40
N SER A 73 2.39 -10.44 26.57
CA SER A 73 2.95 -11.01 25.34
C SER A 73 3.03 -10.03 24.17
N GLY A 74 2.22 -8.96 24.16
CA GLY A 74 2.23 -7.95 23.10
C GLY A 74 2.91 -6.64 23.50
N ARG A 75 3.48 -6.59 24.70
CA ARG A 75 4.35 -5.48 25.12
C ARG A 75 5.72 -5.71 24.46
N LEU A 76 6.13 -4.80 23.59
CA LEU A 76 7.50 -4.80 23.05
C LEU A 76 8.46 -4.81 24.25
N LEU A 77 9.37 -5.79 24.27
CA LEU A 77 10.46 -5.81 25.25
C LEU A 77 11.22 -4.50 25.08
N THR A 78 11.06 -3.59 26.04
CA THR A 78 11.90 -2.40 26.13
C THR A 78 13.31 -2.89 26.42
N CYS A 79 14.19 -2.80 25.42
CA CYS A 79 15.63 -2.98 25.59
C CYS A 79 16.20 -1.93 26.55
#